data_AF-A0A972U1U4-F1
#
_entry.id   AF-A0A972U1U4-F1
#
_cell.length_a   1.000
_cell.length_b   1.000
_cell.length_c   1.000
_cell.angle_alpha   90.00
_cell.angle_beta   90.00
_cell.angle_gamma   90.00
#
_symmetry.space_group_name_H-M   'P 1'
#
loop_
_entity.id
_entity.type
_entity.pdbx_description
1 polymer ?
#
loop_
_entity_poly.entity_id
_entity_poly.type
_entity_poly.pdbx_seq_one_letter_code
_entity_poly.pdbx_strand_id
1 'polypeptide(L)' 'MSKTKKSRKVVITGAGDVGASFAYALLQAGLAEEIALIDVNADLVQAAILIMAAASHW' A
#
# COMPACT_ATOMS: atom_id res chain seq x y z
N MET A 1 8.47 -22.87 21.17
CA MET A 1 7.31 -22.08 20.71
C MET A 1 7.66 -21.36 19.41
N SER A 2 6.98 -21.69 18.31
CA SER A 2 7.04 -20.86 17.10
C SER A 2 6.32 -19.54 17.39
N LYS A 3 7.05 -18.42 17.37
CA LYS A 3 6.46 -17.09 17.43
C LYS A 3 5.76 -16.89 16.09
N THR A 4 4.43 -16.97 16.07
CA THR A 4 3.63 -16.54 14.92
C THR A 4 4.08 -15.13 14.56
N LYS A 5 4.79 -14.96 13.43
CA LYS A 5 5.15 -13.62 12.93
C LYS A 5 3.83 -12.86 12.79
N LYS A 6 3.66 -11.78 13.55
CA LYS A 6 2.53 -10.87 13.32
C LYS A 6 2.78 -10.22 11.95
N SER A 7 1.85 -10.42 11.01
CA SER A 7 1.84 -9.72 9.73
C SER A 7 1.91 -8.20 9.97
N ARG A 8 2.79 -7.52 9.22
CA ARG A 8 2.91 -6.06 9.27
C ARG A 8 1.82 -5.45 8.38
N LYS A 9 0.73 -5.02 9.04
CA LYS A 9 -0.38 -4.29 8.42
C LYS A 9 -0.17 -2.79 8.54
N VAL A 10 -0.34 -2.07 7.43
CA VAL A 10 -0.18 -0.61 7.37
C VAL A 10 -1.45 0.03 6.81
N VAL A 11 -1.91 1.11 7.43
CA VAL A 11 -3.00 1.95 6.91
C VAL A 11 -2.41 3.29 6.53
N ILE A 12 -2.75 3.77 5.33
CA ILE A 12 -2.32 5.05 4.78
C ILE A 12 -3.59 5.88 4.52
N THR A 13 -3.66 7.06 5.12
CA THR A 13 -4.75 8.02 4.93
C THR A 13 -4.26 9.18 4.08
N GLY A 14 -4.86 9.34 2.90
CA GLY A 14 -4.41 10.22 1.83
C GLY A 14 -3.78 9.42 0.69
N ALA A 15 -4.39 9.47 -0.50
CA ALA A 15 -3.94 8.86 -1.75
C ALA A 15 -3.38 9.90 -2.76
N GLY A 16 -3.10 11.12 -2.29
CA GLY A 16 -2.30 12.09 -3.06
C GLY A 16 -0.85 11.63 -3.25
N ASP A 17 -0.04 12.45 -3.94
CA ASP A 17 1.31 12.08 -4.40
C ASP A 17 2.19 11.45 -3.32
N VAL A 18 2.17 12.01 -2.09
CA VAL A 18 2.97 11.51 -0.96
C VAL A 18 2.47 10.15 -0.49
N GLY A 19 1.16 10.00 -0.27
CA GLY A 19 0.57 8.78 0.24
C GLY A 19 0.67 7.63 -0.75
N ALA A 20 0.43 7.90 -2.04
CA ALA A 20 0.59 6.92 -3.11
C ALA A 20 2.06 6.50 -3.29
N SER A 21 3.01 7.45 -3.28
CA SER A 21 4.43 7.13 -3.39
C SER A 21 4.94 6.35 -2.19
N PHE A 22 4.46 6.65 -0.99
CA PHE A 22 4.80 5.92 0.23
C PHE A 22 4.24 4.50 0.22
N ALA A 23 2.97 4.33 -0.20
CA ALA A 23 2.36 3.01 -0.39
C ALA A 23 3.17 2.16 -1.38
N TYR A 24 3.56 2.75 -2.51
CA TYR A 24 4.40 2.10 -3.51
C TYR A 24 5.77 1.70 -2.95
N ALA A 25 6.44 2.60 -2.22
CA ALA A 25 7.74 2.29 -1.61
C ALA A 25 7.64 1.14 -0.59
N LEU A 26 6.58 1.09 0.22
CA LEU A 26 6.34 -0.01 1.16
C LEU A 26 6.11 -1.34 0.45
N LEU A 27 5.37 -1.32 -0.66
CA LEU A 27 5.12 -2.48 -1.51
C LEU A 27 6.43 -3.01 -2.11
N GLN A 28 7.20 -2.14 -2.76
CA GLN A 28 8.47 -2.53 -3.41
C GLN A 28 9.52 -3.02 -2.40
N ALA A 29 9.56 -2.45 -1.20
CA ALA A 29 10.50 -2.85 -0.17
C ALA A 29 10.07 -4.13 0.60
N GLY A 30 8.87 -4.66 0.35
CA GLY A 30 8.32 -5.81 1.07
C GLY A 30 8.16 -5.54 2.58
N LEU A 31 8.01 -4.27 2.98
CA LEU A 31 7.99 -3.84 4.38
C LEU A 31 6.60 -3.95 5.01
N ALA A 32 5.56 -4.14 4.21
CA ALA A 32 4.20 -4.38 4.66
C ALA A 32 3.65 -5.62 3.94
N GLU A 33 3.01 -6.50 4.71
CA GLU A 33 2.32 -7.68 4.17
C GLU A 33 0.89 -7.31 3.72
N GLU A 34 0.28 -6.30 4.34
CA GLU A 34 -1.03 -5.76 3.98
C GLU A 34 -0.98 -4.23 4.03
N ILE A 35 -1.47 -3.57 2.98
CA ILE A 35 -1.58 -2.11 2.89
C ILE A 35 -3.04 -1.75 2.62
N ALA A 36 -3.63 -0.93 3.49
CA ALA A 36 -4.93 -0.29 3.25
C ALA A 36 -4.71 1.19 2.90
N LEU A 37 -5.18 1.62 1.75
CA LEU A 37 -5.12 3.01 1.28
C LEU A 37 -6.53 3.62 1.33
N ILE A 38 -6.67 4.76 2.01
CA ILE A 38 -7.95 5.43 2.25
C ILE A 38 -7.82 6.90 1.84
N ASP A 39 -8.78 7.41 1.09
CA ASP A 39 -8.91 8.83 0.78
C ASP A 39 -10.39 9.21 0.68
N VAL A 40 -10.71 10.50 0.77
CA VAL A 40 -12.06 11.02 0.48
C VAL A 40 -12.36 11.00 -1.03
N ASN A 41 -11.32 11.11 -1.85
CA ASN A 41 -11.40 11.00 -3.30
C ASN A 41 -11.12 9.55 -3.73
N ALA A 42 -12.18 8.81 -4.02
CA ALA A 42 -12.10 7.41 -4.45
C ALA A 42 -11.31 7.23 -5.76
N ASP A 43 -11.33 8.21 -6.66
CA ASP A 43 -10.61 8.12 -7.94
C ASP A 43 -9.10 8.08 -7.73
N LEU A 44 -8.58 8.81 -6.74
CA LEU A 44 -7.15 8.75 -6.38
C LEU A 44 -6.77 7.38 -5.83
N VAL A 45 -7.60 6.79 -4.97
CA VAL A 45 -7.38 5.44 -4.43
C VAL A 45 -7.39 4.42 -5.56
N GLN A 46 -8.38 4.51 -6.46
CA GLN A 46 -8.50 3.63 -7.59
C GLN A 46 -7.26 3.79 -8.48
N ALA A 47 -6.93 5.00 -8.94
CA ALA A 47 -5.75 5.26 -9.76
C ALA A 47 -4.46 4.70 -9.15
N ALA A 48 -4.22 4.92 -7.86
CA ALA A 48 -3.05 4.41 -7.17
C ALA A 48 -3.03 2.87 -7.14
N ILE A 49 -4.14 2.21 -6.81
CA ILE A 49 -4.24 0.74 -6.78
C ILE A 49 -3.94 0.13 -8.15
N LEU A 50 -4.47 0.74 -9.22
CA LEU A 50 -4.28 0.27 -10.59
C LEU A 50 -2.78 0.24 -10.96
N ILE A 51 -2.09 1.34 -10.66
CA ILE A 51 -0.66 1.50 -10.93
C ILE A 51 0.16 0.53 -10.07
N MET A 52 -0.14 0.43 -8.78
CA MET A 52 0.56 -0.48 -7.86
C MET A 52 0.39 -1.95 -8.26
N ALA A 53 -0.82 -2.36 -8.66
CA ALA A 53 -1.09 -3.71 -9.13
C ALA A 53 -0.30 -4.03 -10.42
N ALA A 54 -0.27 -3.09 -11.37
CA ALA A 54 0.52 -3.24 -12.60
C ALA A 54 2.03 -3.33 -12.32
N ALA A 55 2.54 -2.62 -11.31
CA ALA A 55 3.95 -2.64 -10.94
C ALA A 55 4.37 -3.89 -10.13
N SER A 56 3.44 -4.55 -9.45
CA SER A 56 3.71 -5.77 -8.66
C SER A 56 3.92 -7.05 -9.48
N HIS A 57 3.66 -7.00 -10.80
CA HIS A 57 3.74 -8.16 -11.71
C HIS A 57 4.98 -8.16 -12.63
N TRP A 58 5.98 -7.31 -12.34
CA TRP A 58 7.29 -7.30 -13.00
C TRP A 58 8.39 -7.45 -11.94
#